data_AF-A0A8J6XV51-F1
#
_entry.id   AF-A0A8J6XV51-F1
#
_cell.length_a   1.000
_cell.length_b   1.000
_cell.length_c   1.000
_cell.angle_alpha   90.00
_cell.angle_beta   90.00
_cell.angle_gamma   90.00
#
_symmetry.space_group_name_H-M   'P 1'
#
loop_
_entity.id
_entity.type
_entity.pdbx_description
1 polymer ?
#
loop_
_entity_poly.entity_id
_entity_poly.type
_entity_poly.pdbx_seq_one_letter_code
_entity_poly.pdbx_strand_id
1 'polypeptide(L)'
;MLETPIRRRIRTALILSLLLSLVAVPAAAQEDQPQVLEARPVEAGTENPYPAVGLLSTRGADYRIGRQDLLEIRVFNLPELDQTVRVADDGSITMPLLGRMQIAGLTKTELQIHIARLLGESYVRDPQVTVFIKEYESRKVAVSGAVKKPGSYEM
;
A
#
# COMPACT_ATOMS: atom_id res chain seq x y z
N MET A 1 -54.66 9.08 -6.07
CA MET A 1 -55.05 7.92 -5.26
C MET A 1 -55.18 6.76 -6.23
N LEU A 2 -54.44 5.67 -6.00
CA LEU A 2 -54.39 4.42 -6.80
C LEU A 2 -53.71 4.63 -8.19
N GLU A 3 -52.84 3.79 -8.75
CA GLU A 3 -52.72 2.32 -8.72
C GLU A 3 -51.25 1.90 -8.97
N THR A 4 -50.75 0.89 -8.23
CA THR A 4 -49.67 -0.05 -8.65
C THR A 4 -50.02 -0.66 -10.02
N PRO A 5 -49.10 -1.18 -10.89
CA PRO A 5 -48.33 -2.40 -10.57
C PRO A 5 -47.07 -2.70 -11.45
N ILE A 6 -46.57 -3.94 -11.31
CA ILE A 6 -45.96 -4.80 -12.36
C ILE A 6 -44.47 -5.14 -12.19
N ARG A 7 -44.29 -6.30 -11.55
CA ARG A 7 -43.18 -7.23 -11.75
C ARG A 7 -43.10 -7.69 -13.22
N ARG A 8 -41.90 -7.85 -13.79
CA ARG A 8 -41.58 -8.81 -14.89
C ARG A 8 -40.07 -8.92 -15.05
N ARG A 9 -39.44 -9.97 -14.50
CA ARG A 9 -39.13 -11.26 -15.15
C ARG A 9 -38.20 -11.12 -16.37
N ILE A 10 -36.91 -11.23 -16.06
CA ILE A 10 -35.78 -11.42 -16.97
C ILE A 10 -35.93 -12.77 -17.69
N ARG A 11 -36.03 -12.75 -19.02
CA ARG A 11 -36.08 -13.89 -19.94
C ARG A 11 -35.49 -13.43 -21.29
N THR A 12 -34.25 -13.79 -21.60
CA THR A 12 -33.83 -14.86 -22.55
C THR A 12 -34.01 -14.53 -24.04
N ALA A 13 -32.87 -14.60 -24.75
CA ALA A 13 -32.64 -15.06 -26.13
C ALA A 13 -33.17 -14.20 -27.31
N LEU A 14 -32.30 -13.64 -28.16
CA LEU A 14 -31.63 -14.23 -29.36
C LEU A 14 -32.54 -14.21 -30.60
N ILE A 15 -32.00 -13.77 -31.77
CA ILE A 15 -32.25 -14.25 -33.15
C ILE A 15 -32.65 -13.20 -34.24
N LEU A 16 -31.86 -13.21 -35.34
CA LEU A 16 -32.08 -12.78 -36.76
C LEU A 16 -32.23 -11.28 -37.08
N SER A 17 -31.71 -10.72 -38.20
CA SER A 17 -31.21 -11.29 -39.46
C SER A 17 -30.46 -10.20 -40.27
N LEU A 18 -29.25 -10.50 -40.75
CA LEU A 18 -28.49 -9.72 -41.73
C LEU A 18 -28.53 -10.43 -43.10
N LEU A 19 -28.80 -9.66 -44.15
CA LEU A 19 -29.00 -10.07 -45.54
C LEU A 19 -27.70 -9.95 -46.37
N LEU A 20 -27.36 -11.05 -47.05
CA LEU A 20 -27.07 -11.16 -48.50
C LEU A 20 -25.74 -10.68 -49.15
N SER A 21 -25.21 -11.60 -49.98
CA SER A 21 -24.24 -11.48 -51.11
C SER A 21 -22.74 -11.39 -50.73
N LEU A 22 -21.85 -12.33 -51.08
CA LEU A 22 -21.45 -12.99 -52.34
C LEU A 22 -20.65 -12.07 -53.27
N VAL A 23 -19.32 -12.31 -53.38
CA VAL A 23 -18.50 -12.39 -54.62
C VAL A 23 -16.99 -12.44 -54.28
N ALA A 24 -16.24 -12.99 -55.23
CA ALA A 24 -14.94 -13.67 -55.14
C ALA A 24 -13.67 -12.80 -55.07
N VAL A 25 -12.62 -13.48 -54.60
CA VAL A 25 -11.18 -13.17 -54.35
C VAL A 25 -10.43 -13.05 -55.71
N PRO A 26 -9.38 -12.19 -55.92
CA PRO A 26 -8.05 -12.47 -55.38
C PRO A 26 -7.06 -11.32 -55.07
N ALA A 27 -6.14 -11.65 -54.16
CA ALA A 27 -4.71 -11.29 -54.12
C ALA A 27 -4.28 -9.83 -54.34
N ALA A 28 -4.04 -9.12 -53.24
CA ALA A 28 -2.80 -8.38 -53.00
C ALA A 28 -2.67 -8.10 -51.50
N ALA A 29 -1.43 -8.13 -51.04
CA ALA A 29 -0.98 -8.22 -49.66
C ALA A 29 -1.47 -7.12 -48.71
N GLN A 30 -1.50 -7.52 -47.43
CA GLN A 30 -1.02 -6.76 -46.27
C GLN A 30 -2.09 -6.10 -45.39
N GLU A 31 -2.60 -6.86 -44.43
CA GLU A 31 -2.72 -6.37 -43.05
C GLU A 31 -2.18 -7.42 -42.07
N ASP A 32 -1.28 -6.93 -41.25
CA ASP A 32 -0.43 -7.57 -40.26
C ASP A 32 -1.30 -8.21 -39.15
N GLN A 33 -1.39 -9.54 -39.10
CA GLN A 33 -2.01 -10.25 -38.00
C GLN A 33 -0.99 -10.45 -36.87
N PRO A 34 -1.29 -10.07 -35.62
CA PRO A 34 -0.35 -10.22 -34.52
C PRO A 34 -0.17 -11.71 -34.19
N GLN A 35 1.05 -12.21 -34.33
CA GLN A 35 1.43 -13.55 -33.90
C GLN A 35 1.31 -13.69 -32.37
N VAL A 36 0.45 -14.62 -31.98
CA VAL A 36 0.38 -15.20 -30.64
C VAL A 36 1.70 -15.88 -30.25
N LEU A 37 2.01 -15.80 -28.96
CA LEU A 37 3.17 -16.31 -28.23
C LEU A 37 3.71 -17.67 -28.71
N GLU A 38 5.05 -17.73 -28.85
CA GLU A 38 5.81 -18.90 -28.44
C GLU A 38 6.99 -18.44 -27.58
N ALA A 39 6.79 -18.47 -26.25
CA ALA A 39 7.81 -18.13 -25.28
C ALA A 39 8.89 -19.22 -25.31
N ARG A 40 10.06 -18.89 -25.86
CA ARG A 40 11.26 -19.74 -25.79
C ARG A 40 11.72 -19.84 -24.33
N PRO A 41 12.19 -21.01 -23.85
CA PRO A 41 12.87 -21.11 -22.56
C PRO A 41 14.18 -20.33 -22.64
N VAL A 42 14.34 -19.30 -21.81
CA VAL A 42 15.64 -18.66 -21.61
C VAL A 42 16.39 -19.48 -20.57
N GLU A 43 17.26 -20.36 -21.06
CA GLU A 43 18.23 -21.08 -20.25
C GLU A 43 19.27 -20.13 -19.64
N ALA A 44 19.72 -20.52 -18.45
CA ALA A 44 20.55 -19.78 -17.53
C ALA A 44 21.92 -19.36 -18.09
N GLY A 45 22.26 -18.09 -17.87
CA GLY A 45 23.62 -17.55 -17.93
C GLY A 45 23.97 -16.93 -16.58
N THR A 46 24.86 -17.60 -15.85
CA THR A 46 25.37 -17.25 -14.53
C THR A 46 26.47 -16.20 -14.64
N GLU A 47 26.24 -14.98 -14.15
CA GLU A 47 27.22 -14.17 -13.41
C GLU A 47 26.63 -12.81 -13.00
N ASN A 48 25.80 -12.81 -11.95
CA ASN A 48 25.51 -11.58 -11.24
C ASN A 48 26.41 -11.54 -9.99
N PRO A 49 27.32 -10.57 -9.82
CA PRO A 49 28.20 -10.49 -8.64
C PRO A 49 27.46 -10.07 -7.35
N TYR A 50 26.13 -9.97 -7.39
CA TYR A 50 25.31 -9.76 -6.21
C TYR A 50 24.91 -11.13 -5.65
N PRO A 51 25.26 -11.45 -4.38
CA PRO A 51 24.84 -12.69 -3.76
C PRO A 51 23.31 -12.74 -3.80
N ALA A 52 22.78 -13.84 -4.31
CA ALA A 52 21.36 -14.16 -4.29
C ALA A 52 20.89 -14.24 -2.83
N VAL A 53 20.47 -13.11 -2.26
CA VAL A 53 19.70 -13.08 -1.02
C VAL A 53 18.36 -13.73 -1.37
N GLY A 54 18.09 -14.86 -0.73
CA GLY A 54 17.00 -15.78 -1.07
C GLY A 54 15.66 -15.08 -1.31
N LEU A 55 14.92 -15.61 -2.29
CA LEU A 55 13.58 -15.22 -2.70
C LEU A 55 12.52 -15.53 -1.61
N LEU A 56 12.73 -15.02 -0.39
CA LEU A 56 11.65 -14.86 0.57
C LEU A 56 10.79 -13.72 0.03
N SER A 57 9.52 -14.01 -0.23
CA SER A 57 8.53 -13.04 -0.68
C SER A 57 8.36 -11.91 0.34
N THR A 58 9.23 -10.92 0.34
CA THR A 58 8.97 -9.64 1.00
C THR A 58 8.10 -8.81 0.07
N ARG A 59 6.78 -9.06 0.10
CA ARG A 59 5.86 -7.91 0.10
C ARG A 59 6.41 -7.00 1.19
N GLY A 60 6.96 -5.85 0.80
CA GLY A 60 7.73 -4.96 1.66
C GLY A 60 7.16 -4.92 3.07
N ALA A 61 7.92 -5.42 4.04
CA ALA A 61 7.49 -5.39 5.43
C ALA A 61 7.30 -3.92 5.82
N ASP A 62 6.03 -3.50 5.96
CA ASP A 62 5.69 -2.15 6.37
C ASP A 62 6.50 -1.78 7.61
N TYR A 63 7.11 -0.58 7.56
CA TYR A 63 7.91 -0.10 8.67
C TYR A 63 7.05 -0.08 9.94
N ARG A 64 7.56 -0.74 10.98
CA ARG A 64 6.98 -0.76 12.32
C ARG A 64 7.71 0.25 13.16
N ILE A 65 6.93 1.11 13.81
CA ILE A 65 7.40 2.16 14.69
C ILE A 65 8.14 1.52 15.86
N GLY A 66 9.35 1.99 16.11
CA GLY A 66 10.18 1.56 17.23
C GLY A 66 10.42 2.68 18.22
N ARG A 67 11.16 2.34 19.28
CA ARG A 67 11.60 3.29 20.30
C ARG A 67 12.52 4.34 19.70
N GLN A 68 12.54 5.54 20.25
CA GLN A 68 13.35 6.68 19.81
C GLN A 68 12.99 7.25 18.43
N ASP A 69 12.07 6.64 17.68
CA ASP A 69 11.55 7.22 16.43
C ASP A 69 10.91 8.58 16.71
N LEU A 70 11.07 9.52 15.77
CA LEU A 70 10.42 10.83 15.86
C LEU A 70 9.17 10.82 14.99
N LEU A 71 8.01 10.99 15.61
CA LEU A 71 6.72 10.98 14.94
C LEU A 71 6.14 12.39 14.88
N GLU A 72 5.49 12.70 13.78
CA GLU A 72 4.64 13.88 13.61
C GLU A 72 3.21 13.42 13.40
N ILE A 73 2.33 13.80 14.32
CA ILE A 73 0.93 13.41 14.33
C ILE A 73 0.13 14.67 14.05
N ARG A 74 -0.76 14.61 13.05
CA ARG A 74 -1.65 15.70 12.68
C ARG A 74 -3.09 15.23 12.68
N VAL A 75 -3.99 16.06 13.22
CA VAL A 75 -5.43 15.80 13.26
C VAL A 75 -6.12 16.84 12.40
N PHE A 76 -6.87 16.39 11.39
CA PHE A 76 -7.54 17.29 10.46
C PHE A 76 -8.49 18.24 11.19
N ASN A 77 -8.41 19.52 10.84
CA ASN A 77 -9.23 20.59 11.40
C ASN A 77 -9.06 20.80 12.94
N LEU A 78 -8.00 20.25 13.54
CA LEU A 78 -7.69 20.33 14.97
C LEU A 78 -6.19 20.55 15.20
N PRO A 79 -5.62 21.71 14.82
CA PRO A 79 -4.20 21.99 14.96
C PRO A 79 -3.72 22.03 16.42
N GLU A 80 -4.63 22.13 17.39
CA GLU A 80 -4.32 22.04 18.83
C GLU A 80 -3.86 20.65 19.27
N LEU A 81 -4.15 19.61 18.49
CA LEU A 81 -3.71 18.22 18.73
C LEU A 81 -2.48 17.83 17.92
N ASP A 82 -2.05 18.70 16.99
CA ASP A 82 -0.88 18.47 16.16
C ASP A 82 0.37 18.52 17.04
N GLN A 83 1.20 17.47 16.95
CA GLN A 83 2.42 17.40 17.73
C GLN A 83 3.51 16.61 17.04
N THR A 84 4.75 16.98 17.34
CA THR A 84 5.92 16.15 17.03
C THR A 84 6.42 15.55 18.34
N VAL A 85 6.37 14.22 18.45
CA VAL A 85 6.70 13.48 19.67
C VAL A 85 7.69 12.36 19.38
N ARG A 86 8.66 12.17 20.27
CA ARG A 86 9.61 11.06 20.21
C ARG A 86 9.04 9.87 20.97
N VAL A 87 9.14 8.68 20.39
CA VAL A 87 8.70 7.43 21.04
C VAL A 87 9.61 7.15 22.23
N ALA A 88 9.00 7.01 23.41
CA ALA A 88 9.72 6.73 24.64
C ALA A 88 10.38 5.33 24.61
N ASP A 89 11.29 5.09 25.56
CA ASP A 89 12.03 3.82 25.63
C ASP A 89 11.14 2.61 25.99
N ASP A 90 9.98 2.85 26.59
CA ASP A 90 8.97 1.80 26.77
C ASP A 90 8.10 1.58 25.51
N GLY A 91 8.29 2.37 24.45
CA GLY A 91 7.53 2.28 23.20
C GLY A 91 6.20 3.04 23.21
N SER A 92 6.00 3.92 24.20
CA SER A 92 4.81 4.75 24.32
C SER A 92 5.03 6.17 23.80
N ILE A 93 3.92 6.85 23.50
CA ILE A 93 3.88 8.30 23.28
C ILE A 93 2.82 8.93 24.18
N THR A 94 2.97 10.21 24.46
CA THR A 94 1.96 10.99 25.18
C THR A 94 1.33 11.97 24.21
N MET A 95 0.00 11.99 24.12
CA MET A 95 -0.76 12.96 23.34
C MET A 95 -1.74 13.76 24.21
N PRO A 96 -2.08 15.01 23.84
CA PRO A 96 -3.22 15.70 24.43
C PRO A 96 -4.50 14.88 24.26
N LEU A 97 -5.39 14.96 25.26
CA LEU A 97 -6.66 14.22 25.37
C LEU A 97 -6.54 12.70 25.57
N LEU A 98 -5.63 12.04 24.86
CA LEU A 98 -5.45 10.58 24.93
C LEU A 98 -4.47 10.12 26.01
N GLY A 99 -3.63 11.03 26.53
CA GLY A 99 -2.62 10.70 27.51
C GLY A 99 -1.54 9.77 26.94
N ARG A 100 -1.03 8.86 27.78
CA ARG A 100 0.04 7.93 27.43
C ARG A 100 -0.52 6.67 26.76
N MET A 101 0.04 6.29 25.61
CA MET A 101 -0.44 5.15 24.82
C MET A 101 0.73 4.37 24.20
N GLN A 102 0.61 3.04 24.19
CA GLN A 102 1.62 2.13 23.65
C GLN A 102 1.49 2.03 22.12
N ILE A 103 2.58 2.26 21.40
CA ILE A 103 2.56 2.31 19.93
C ILE A 103 3.68 1.52 19.25
N ALA A 104 4.69 1.09 20.00
CA ALA A 104 5.78 0.32 19.44
C ALA A 104 5.28 -0.99 18.80
N GLY A 105 5.82 -1.31 17.63
CA GLY A 105 5.43 -2.45 16.83
C GLY A 105 4.25 -2.18 15.87
N LEU A 106 3.53 -1.07 16.04
CA LEU A 106 2.50 -0.66 15.07
C LEU A 106 3.14 -0.06 13.82
N THR A 107 2.51 -0.29 12.68
CA THR A 107 2.76 0.48 11.46
C THR A 107 2.13 1.86 11.58
N LYS A 108 2.56 2.81 10.73
CA LYS A 108 1.94 4.15 10.66
C LYS A 108 0.42 4.08 10.49
N THR A 109 -0.07 3.17 9.64
CA THR A 109 -1.49 3.01 9.32
C THR A 109 -2.27 2.43 10.50
N GLU A 110 -1.71 1.42 11.15
CA GLU A 110 -2.30 0.86 12.38
C GLU A 110 -2.39 1.93 13.48
N LEU A 111 -1.35 2.75 13.63
CA LEU A 111 -1.34 3.84 14.59
C LEU A 111 -2.37 4.93 14.25
N GLN A 112 -2.51 5.33 12.99
CA GLN A 112 -3.52 6.28 12.55
C GLN A 112 -4.93 5.82 12.92
N ILE A 113 -5.26 4.56 12.60
CA ILE A 113 -6.56 3.96 12.93
C ILE A 113 -6.73 3.88 14.45
N HIS A 114 -5.67 3.58 15.18
CA HIS A 114 -5.71 3.49 16.63
C HIS A 114 -6.04 4.84 17.29
N ILE A 115 -5.34 5.90 16.90
CA ILE A 115 -5.58 7.26 17.41
C ILE A 115 -6.96 7.76 17.00
N ALA A 116 -7.36 7.55 15.73
CA ALA A 116 -8.68 7.95 15.24
C ALA A 116 -9.81 7.30 16.04
N ARG A 117 -9.69 6.01 16.38
CA ARG A 117 -10.68 5.33 17.22
C ARG A 117 -10.79 5.96 18.61
N LEU A 118 -9.66 6.17 19.29
CA LEU A 118 -9.65 6.72 20.65
C LEU A 118 -10.18 8.15 20.70
N LEU A 119 -9.85 8.99 19.72
CA LEU A 119 -10.43 10.33 19.61
C LEU A 119 -11.94 10.27 19.30
N GLY A 120 -12.34 9.30 18.47
CA GLY A 120 -13.71 9.05 18.05
C GLY A 120 -14.67 8.68 19.18
N GLU A 121 -14.15 8.03 20.22
CA GLU A 121 -14.95 7.50 21.33
C GLU A 121 -15.40 8.58 22.32
N SER A 122 -14.66 9.67 22.48
CA SER A 122 -14.91 10.62 23.58
C SER A 122 -14.70 12.09 23.26
N TYR A 123 -14.05 12.44 22.15
CA TYR A 123 -13.58 13.81 21.93
C TYR A 123 -14.01 14.42 20.59
N VAL A 124 -13.93 13.66 19.50
CA VAL A 124 -14.08 14.19 18.13
C VAL A 124 -14.97 13.27 17.31
N ARG A 125 -15.89 13.83 16.52
CA ARG A 125 -16.70 13.05 15.58
C ARG A 125 -15.96 12.90 14.26
N ASP A 126 -15.74 11.66 13.82
CA ASP A 126 -15.00 11.33 12.58
C ASP A 126 -13.60 11.98 12.49
N PRO A 127 -12.69 11.70 13.45
CA PRO A 127 -11.34 12.28 13.41
C PRO A 127 -10.50 11.67 12.26
N GLN A 128 -9.94 12.54 11.44
CA GLN A 128 -8.98 12.15 10.39
C GLN A 128 -7.57 12.40 10.89
N VAL A 129 -6.79 11.33 11.08
CA VAL A 129 -5.44 11.39 11.68
C VAL A 129 -4.38 11.00 10.65
N THR A 130 -3.35 11.84 10.55
CA THR A 130 -2.16 11.55 9.73
C THR A 130 -0.94 11.41 10.60
N VAL A 131 -0.18 10.33 10.38
CA VAL A 131 1.07 10.07 11.09
C VAL A 131 2.21 10.03 10.09
N PHE A 132 3.24 10.83 10.36
CA PHE A 132 4.50 10.85 9.63
C PHE A 132 5.65 10.46 10.57
N ILE A 133 6.63 9.75 10.03
CA ILE A 133 7.86 9.41 10.76
C ILE A 133 8.94 10.36 10.22
N LYS A 134 9.42 11.26 11.07
CA LYS A 134 10.45 12.25 10.72
C LYS A 134 11.85 11.66 10.80
N GLU A 135 12.09 10.77 11.77
CA GLU A 135 13.41 10.18 12.02
C GLU A 135 13.25 8.71 12.43
N TYR A 136 14.05 7.85 11.79
CA TYR A 136 13.97 6.39 11.88
C TYR A 136 15.13 5.85 12.75
N GLU A 137 15.10 6.17 14.05
CA GLU A 137 16.19 5.85 14.98
C GLU A 137 16.19 4.38 15.44
N SER A 138 15.08 3.68 15.31
CA SER A 138 14.94 2.31 15.82
C SER A 138 15.61 1.23 14.95
N ARG A 139 16.05 1.55 13.73
CA ARG A 139 16.71 0.62 12.80
C ARG A 139 18.14 1.03 12.44
N LYS A 140 19.00 1.19 13.45
CA LYS A 140 20.44 1.38 13.19
C LYS A 140 21.09 0.04 12.84
N VAL A 141 21.43 -0.16 11.57
CA VAL A 141 22.27 -1.28 11.15
C VAL A 141 23.73 -0.84 11.24
N ALA A 142 24.46 -1.32 12.24
CA ALA A 142 25.90 -1.14 12.32
C ALA A 142 26.58 -2.18 11.42
N VAL A 143 27.10 -1.75 10.27
CA VAL A 143 27.94 -2.61 9.42
C VAL A 143 29.31 -2.73 10.07
N SER A 144 29.52 -3.79 10.88
CA SER A 144 30.83 -4.14 11.42
C SER A 144 31.47 -5.22 10.56
N GLY A 145 32.29 -4.79 9.61
CA GLY A 145 33.15 -5.59 8.76
C GLY A 145 34.19 -4.65 8.16
N ALA A 146 35.41 -5.11 7.85
CA ALA A 146 36.55 -4.27 7.50
C ALA A 146 36.24 -3.19 6.42
N VAL A 147 35.81 -2.01 6.86
CA VAL A 147 35.50 -0.85 6.01
C VAL A 147 36.42 0.31 6.40
N LYS A 148 36.96 0.98 5.38
CA LYS A 148 38.01 2.00 5.53
C LYS A 148 37.53 3.29 6.23
N LYS A 149 36.21 3.45 6.43
CA LYS A 149 35.57 4.50 7.27
C LYS A 149 34.18 4.02 7.75
N PRO A 150 33.94 3.83 9.05
CA PRO A 150 32.61 3.52 9.58
C PRO A 150 31.71 4.78 9.58
N GLY A 151 30.45 4.62 9.17
CA GLY A 151 29.38 5.61 9.26
C GLY A 151 28.02 4.90 9.26
N SER A 152 27.07 5.37 10.07
CA SER A 152 25.71 4.82 10.21
C SER A 152 24.85 5.20 9.00
N TYR A 153 24.13 4.23 8.42
CA TYR A 153 23.20 4.43 7.32
C TYR A 153 21.77 4.25 7.83
N GLU A 154 20.96 5.30 7.73
CA GLU A 154 19.52 5.27 8.00
C GLU A 154 18.82 4.69 6.76
N MET A 155 17.86 3.78 6.95
CA MET A 155 17.07 3.17 5.85
C MET A 155 15.62 3.61 5.88
#